data_AF-A0A1R1F723-F1
#
_entry.id   AF-A0A1R1F723-F1
#
_cell.length_a   1.000
_cell.length_b   1.000
_cell.length_c   1.000
_cell.angle_alpha   90.00
_cell.angle_beta   90.00
_cell.angle_gamma   90.00
#
_symmetry.space_group_name_H-M   'P 1'
#
loop_
_entity.id
_entity.type
_entity.pdbx_description
1 polymer ?
#
loop_
_entity_poly.entity_id
_entity_poly.type
_entity_poly.pdbx_seq_one_letter_code
_entity_poly.pdbx_strand_id
1 'polypeptide(L)'
;MAKTALPTLLNVVRILLSVKLIYVIVSFIVFLIDFNQNMEAYLGFSRKGDDLAYASGVILARMLFIIGPSLLAVIFITKRKFKLTVTFLSLALFVAIPNESNLFTLIHLFALLIVLLHRPSKMYLKRKDTLSMMP
;
A
#
# COMPACT_ATOMS: atom_id res chain seq x y z
N MET A 1 -12.20 -17.00 -26.19
CA MET A 1 -11.42 -17.16 -24.94
C MET A 1 -12.10 -16.35 -23.83
N ALA A 2 -12.70 -16.99 -22.81
CA ALA A 2 -13.42 -16.26 -21.77
C ALA A 2 -12.44 -15.53 -20.83
N LYS A 3 -12.49 -14.19 -20.82
CA LYS A 3 -11.76 -13.35 -19.87
C LYS A 3 -12.30 -13.68 -18.48
N THR A 4 -11.51 -14.37 -17.66
CA THR A 4 -11.96 -14.67 -16.28
C THR A 4 -12.15 -13.35 -15.53
N ALA A 5 -13.40 -13.10 -15.14
CA ALA A 5 -13.77 -11.93 -14.36
C ALA A 5 -13.01 -11.92 -13.03
N LEU A 6 -12.65 -10.72 -12.57
CA LEU A 6 -12.05 -10.53 -11.26
C LEU A 6 -13.08 -10.94 -10.18
N PRO A 7 -12.75 -11.86 -9.26
CA PRO A 7 -13.67 -12.23 -8.19
C PRO A 7 -14.10 -11.00 -7.38
N THR A 8 -15.37 -10.90 -7.05
CA THR A 8 -15.97 -9.73 -6.39
C THR A 8 -15.21 -9.34 -5.12
N LEU A 9 -14.90 -10.30 -4.24
CA LEU A 9 -14.16 -10.04 -3.00
C LEU A 9 -12.74 -9.53 -3.26
N LEU A 10 -12.06 -10.01 -4.32
CA LEU A 10 -10.74 -9.50 -4.68
C LEU A 10 -10.83 -8.08 -5.26
N ASN A 11 -11.92 -7.77 -5.97
CA ASN A 11 -12.18 -6.40 -6.43
C ASN A 11 -12.44 -5.44 -5.26
N VAL A 12 -13.22 -5.86 -4.25
CA VAL A 12 -13.44 -5.10 -3.01
C VAL A 12 -12.11 -4.83 -2.31
N VAL A 13 -11.27 -5.85 -2.12
CA VAL A 13 -9.92 -5.67 -1.54
C VAL A 13 -9.10 -4.65 -2.32
N ARG A 14 -9.09 -4.75 -3.65
CA ARG A 14 -8.37 -3.81 -4.51
C ARG A 14 -8.87 -2.38 -4.31
N ILE A 15 -10.19 -2.18 -4.29
CA ILE A 15 -10.81 -0.86 -4.10
C ILE A 15 -10.48 -0.30 -2.71
N LEU A 16 -10.62 -1.09 -1.64
CA LEU A 16 -10.31 -0.65 -0.28
C LEU A 16 -8.85 -0.20 -0.13
N LEU A 17 -7.91 -0.98 -0.68
CA LEU A 17 -6.50 -0.62 -0.68
C LEU A 17 -6.23 0.65 -1.51
N SER A 18 -6.89 0.80 -2.67
CA SER A 18 -6.78 2.02 -3.48
C SER A 18 -7.33 3.26 -2.78
N VAL A 19 -8.50 3.16 -2.14
CA VAL A 19 -9.09 4.27 -1.37
C VAL A 19 -8.18 4.66 -0.21
N LYS A 20 -7.62 3.68 0.51
CA LYS A 20 -6.64 3.91 1.58
C LYS A 20 -5.40 4.65 1.05
N LEU A 21 -4.86 4.23 -0.09
CA LEU A 21 -3.72 4.90 -0.73
C LEU A 21 -4.03 6.37 -1.06
N ILE A 22 -5.20 6.64 -1.65
CA ILE A 22 -5.64 8.01 -1.96
C ILE A 22 -5.72 8.83 -0.67
N TYR A 23 -6.34 8.30 0.37
CA TYR A 23 -6.44 8.98 1.67
C TYR A 23 -5.06 9.34 2.24
N VAL A 24 -4.12 8.39 2.24
CA VAL A 24 -2.76 8.62 2.76
C VAL A 24 -2.03 9.68 1.93
N ILE A 25 -2.16 9.65 0.60
CA ILE A 25 -1.54 10.64 -0.28
C ILE A 25 -2.13 12.03 -0.03
N VAL A 26 -3.45 12.16 0.05
CA VAL A 26 -4.11 13.45 0.32
C VAL A 26 -3.72 13.98 1.70
N SER A 27 -3.75 13.12 2.72
CA SER A 27 -3.33 13.49 4.09
C SER A 27 -1.87 13.96 4.12
N PHE A 28 -1.01 13.30 3.35
CA PHE A 28 0.39 13.69 3.23
C PHE A 28 0.57 15.04 2.52
N ILE A 29 -0.18 15.30 1.45
CA ILE A 29 -0.13 16.61 0.77
C ILE A 29 -0.57 17.73 1.72
N VAL A 30 -1.65 17.52 2.48
CA VAL A 30 -2.11 18.49 3.48
C VAL A 30 -1.04 18.70 4.55
N PHE A 31 -0.42 17.62 5.05
CA PHE A 31 0.71 17.71 5.98
C PHE A 31 1.89 18.50 5.39
N LEU A 32 2.25 18.30 4.12
CA LEU A 32 3.34 19.04 3.50
C LEU A 32 3.03 20.54 3.39
N ILE A 33 1.78 20.91 3.08
CA ILE A 33 1.35 22.31 3.04
C ILE A 33 1.47 22.93 4.43
N ASP A 34 0.95 22.26 5.46
CA ASP A 34 1.00 22.75 6.84
C ASP A 34 2.44 22.82 7.38
N PHE A 35 3.25 21.79 7.10
CA PHE A 35 4.67 21.76 7.44
C PHE A 35 5.44 22.92 6.78
N ASN A 36 5.14 23.23 5.52
CA ASN A 36 5.77 24.34 4.81
C ASN A 36 5.35 25.71 5.38
N GLN A 37 4.11 25.85 5.86
CA GLN A 37 3.60 27.10 6.45
C GLN A 37 4.05 27.30 7.90
N ASN A 38 4.19 26.21 8.66
CA ASN A 38 4.43 26.22 10.10
C ASN A 38 5.77 25.55 10.47
N MET A 39 6.76 25.62 9.58
CA MET A 39 8.02 24.88 9.69
C MET A 39 8.74 25.10 11.04
N GLU A 40 8.67 26.32 11.58
CA GLU A 40 9.29 26.66 12.87
C GLU A 40 8.65 25.95 14.07
N ALA A 41 7.35 25.68 14.01
CA ALA A 41 6.62 24.94 15.05
C ALA A 41 6.93 23.43 15.00
N TYR A 42 7.18 22.88 13.82
CA TYR A 42 7.52 21.47 13.63
C TYR A 42 9.01 21.16 13.85
N LEU A 43 9.89 22.12 13.58
CA LEU A 43 11.34 21.97 13.74
C LEU A 43 11.89 22.59 15.02
N GLY A 44 11.03 23.02 15.96
CA GLY A 44 11.38 23.44 17.31
C GLY A 44 12.74 24.15 17.41
N PHE A 45 12.83 25.36 16.84
CA PHE A 45 14.07 26.16 16.71
C PHE A 45 15.16 25.56 15.80
N SER A 46 15.17 25.97 14.52
CA SER A 46 16.27 25.67 13.58
C SER A 46 17.35 26.75 13.59
N ARG A 47 18.63 26.33 13.58
CA ARG A 47 19.75 27.19 13.17
C ARG A 47 20.70 26.55 12.15
N LYS A 48 20.46 25.32 11.67
CA LYS A 48 21.36 24.65 10.70
C LYS A 48 20.59 23.88 9.61
N GLY A 49 21.02 24.05 8.36
CA GLY A 49 20.41 23.42 7.18
C GLY A 49 20.50 21.89 7.14
N ASP A 50 21.40 21.28 7.91
CA ASP A 50 21.56 19.82 8.00
C ASP A 50 20.35 19.14 8.66
N ASP A 51 19.69 19.81 9.61
CA ASP A 51 18.55 19.26 10.34
C ASP A 51 17.30 19.14 9.46
N LEU A 52 17.14 20.04 8.48
CA LEU A 52 16.04 20.00 7.52
C LEU A 52 16.22 18.86 6.51
N ALA A 53 17.44 18.66 6.01
CA ALA A 53 17.76 17.55 5.11
C ALA A 53 17.55 16.19 5.81
N TYR A 54 17.94 16.07 7.07
CA TYR A 54 17.69 14.88 7.87
C TYR A 54 16.18 14.65 8.11
N ALA A 55 15.46 15.67 8.58
CA ALA A 55 14.03 15.57 8.86
C ALA A 55 13.22 15.21 7.61
N SER A 56 13.49 15.89 6.49
CA SER A 56 12.85 15.59 5.20
C SER A 56 13.14 14.16 4.73
N GLY A 57 14.39 13.68 4.88
CA GLY A 57 14.77 12.30 4.58
C GLY A 57 14.01 11.27 5.42
N VAL A 58 13.86 11.51 6.71
CA VAL A 58 13.09 10.63 7.62
C VAL A 58 11.61 10.61 7.24
N ILE A 59 11.01 11.77 6.94
CA ILE A 59 9.61 11.87 6.51
C ILE A 59 9.39 11.11 5.19
N LEU A 60 10.26 11.33 4.19
CA LEU A 60 10.21 10.64 2.90
C LEU A 60 10.34 9.12 3.06
N ALA A 61 11.32 8.66 3.84
CA ALA A 61 11.52 7.23 4.09
C ALA A 61 10.27 6.62 4.72
N ARG A 62 9.72 7.25 5.76
CA ARG A 62 8.53 6.76 6.45
C ARG A 62 7.32 6.66 5.52
N MET A 63 7.12 7.66 4.66
CA MET A 63 6.05 7.65 3.66
C MET A 63 6.22 6.53 2.64
N LEU A 64 7.45 6.31 2.16
CA LEU A 64 7.74 5.24 1.21
C LEU A 64 7.45 3.85 1.82
N PHE A 65 7.74 3.65 3.11
CA PHE A 65 7.43 2.41 3.81
C PHE A 65 5.93 2.19 4.06
N ILE A 66 5.15 3.26 4.28
CA ILE A 66 3.70 3.16 4.47
C ILE A 66 2.98 2.91 3.14
N ILE A 67 3.37 3.64 2.10
CA ILE A 67 2.69 3.63 0.79
C ILE A 67 3.16 2.46 -0.07
N GLY A 68 4.48 2.23 -0.14
CA GLY A 68 5.13 1.32 -1.07
C GLY A 68 4.56 -0.11 -1.03
N PRO A 69 4.50 -0.79 0.12
CA PRO A 69 3.95 -2.14 0.23
C PRO A 69 2.48 -2.21 -0.20
N SER A 70 1.66 -1.24 0.20
CA SER A 70 0.24 -1.18 -0.16
C SER A 70 0.03 -1.00 -1.66
N LEU A 71 0.81 -0.10 -2.29
CA LEU A 71 0.77 0.14 -3.73
C LEU A 71 1.21 -1.09 -4.53
N LEU A 72 2.32 -1.71 -4.11
CA LEU A 72 2.83 -2.93 -4.75
C LEU A 72 1.82 -4.07 -4.64
N ALA A 73 1.14 -4.22 -3.51
CA ALA A 73 0.07 -5.20 -3.36
C ALA A 73 -1.06 -5.00 -4.40
N VAL A 74 -1.53 -3.77 -4.60
CA VAL A 74 -2.56 -3.43 -5.61
C VAL A 74 -2.08 -3.75 -7.03
N ILE A 75 -0.83 -3.40 -7.35
CA ILE A 75 -0.22 -3.70 -8.66
C ILE A 75 -0.15 -5.21 -8.87
N PHE A 76 0.30 -5.98 -7.87
CA PHE A 76 0.44 -7.43 -8.01
C PHE A 76 -0.88 -8.19 -8.01
N ILE A 77 -1.93 -7.64 -7.39
CA ILE A 77 -3.31 -8.13 -7.57
C ILE A 77 -3.69 -8.04 -9.06
N THR A 78 -3.42 -6.89 -9.67
CA THR A 78 -3.73 -6.63 -11.09
C THR A 78 -2.88 -7.51 -12.02
N LYS A 79 -1.60 -7.70 -11.70
CA LYS A 79 -0.68 -8.59 -12.43
C LYS A 79 -0.85 -10.09 -12.12
N ARG A 80 -1.82 -10.45 -11.27
CA ARG A 80 -2.09 -11.85 -10.86
C ARG A 80 -0.83 -12.57 -10.37
N LYS A 81 -0.08 -11.94 -9.46
CA LYS A 81 1.15 -12.51 -8.89
C LYS A 81 0.93 -12.88 -7.42
N PHE A 82 0.30 -14.04 -7.19
CA PHE A 82 -0.05 -14.51 -5.84
C PHE A 82 1.05 -14.34 -4.78
N LYS A 83 2.27 -14.86 -5.04
CA LYS A 83 3.37 -14.80 -4.06
C LYS A 83 3.71 -13.36 -3.69
N LEU A 84 3.86 -12.47 -4.68
CA LEU A 84 4.19 -11.06 -4.46
C LEU A 84 3.04 -10.32 -3.78
N THR A 85 1.79 -10.57 -4.16
CA THR A 85 0.62 -10.01 -3.47
C THR A 85 0.63 -10.36 -1.98
N VAL A 86 0.86 -11.62 -1.63
CA VAL A 86 0.94 -12.04 -0.22
C VAL A 86 2.12 -11.37 0.47
N THR A 87 3.31 -11.36 -0.13
CA THR A 87 4.50 -10.73 0.47
C THR A 87 4.25 -9.26 0.79
N PHE A 88 3.74 -8.49 -0.17
CA PHE A 88 3.53 -7.05 0.02
C PHE A 88 2.34 -6.74 0.92
N LEU A 89 1.29 -7.56 0.95
CA LEU A 89 0.21 -7.42 1.95
C LEU A 89 0.70 -7.73 3.37
N SER A 90 1.53 -8.76 3.55
CA SER A 90 2.13 -9.07 4.85
C SER A 90 3.07 -7.96 5.31
N LEU A 91 3.90 -7.44 4.40
CA LEU A 91 4.78 -6.32 4.71
C LEU A 91 3.98 -5.05 5.04
N ALA A 92 2.93 -4.75 4.28
CA ALA A 92 2.04 -3.63 4.56
C ALA A 92 1.37 -3.77 5.93
N LEU A 93 0.88 -4.96 6.28
CA LEU A 93 0.29 -5.24 7.59
C LEU A 93 1.30 -5.05 8.71
N PHE A 94 2.53 -5.55 8.54
CA PHE A 94 3.60 -5.40 9.51
C PHE A 94 3.97 -3.93 9.76
N VAL A 95 4.02 -3.12 8.69
CA VAL A 95 4.25 -1.68 8.81
C VAL A 95 3.05 -0.96 9.42
N ALA A 96 1.82 -1.38 9.10
CA ALA A 96 0.59 -0.74 9.55
C ALA A 96 0.36 -0.88 11.05
N ILE A 97 0.65 -2.05 11.65
CA ILE A 97 0.39 -2.31 13.07
C ILE A 97 0.97 -1.21 14.01
N PRO A 98 2.24 -0.80 13.88
CA PRO A 98 2.80 0.24 14.76
C PRO A 98 2.62 1.68 14.24
N ASN A 99 2.23 1.90 12.98
CA ASN A 99 2.28 3.24 12.36
C ASN A 99 0.93 3.78 11.88
N GLU A 100 -0.08 2.93 11.70
CA GLU A 100 -1.35 3.32 11.09
C GLU A 100 -2.50 3.18 12.09
N SER A 101 -3.63 3.80 11.76
CA SER A 101 -4.86 3.66 12.53
C SER A 101 -5.40 2.22 12.46
N ASN A 102 -6.15 1.83 13.48
CA ASN A 102 -6.76 0.49 13.56
C ASN A 102 -7.57 0.14 12.30
N LEU A 103 -8.25 1.11 11.69
CA LEU A 103 -9.01 0.89 10.47
C LEU A 103 -8.14 0.39 9.32
N PHE A 104 -6.99 1.02 9.08
CA PHE A 104 -6.12 0.61 7.98
C PHE A 104 -5.44 -0.71 8.27
N THR A 105 -5.03 -0.97 9.52
CA THR A 105 -4.54 -2.29 9.93
C THR A 105 -5.57 -3.39 9.64
N LEU A 106 -6.85 -3.15 9.95
CA LEU A 106 -7.94 -4.07 9.63
C LEU A 106 -8.13 -4.27 8.12
N ILE A 107 -7.97 -3.22 7.29
CA ILE A 107 -8.04 -3.35 5.82
C ILE A 107 -6.94 -4.29 5.31
N HIS A 108 -5.68 -4.15 5.77
CA HIS A 108 -4.60 -5.04 5.34
C HIS A 108 -4.82 -6.48 5.83
N LEU A 109 -5.27 -6.66 7.08
CA LEU A 109 -5.58 -7.98 7.62
C LEU A 109 -6.69 -8.65 6.81
N PHE A 110 -7.78 -7.94 6.55
CA PHE A 110 -8.87 -8.41 5.71
C PHE A 110 -8.39 -8.78 4.31
N ALA A 111 -7.62 -7.91 3.66
CA ALA A 111 -7.05 -8.17 2.34
C ALA A 111 -6.21 -9.45 2.31
N LEU A 112 -5.35 -9.63 3.32
CA LEU A 112 -4.49 -10.80 3.44
C LEU A 112 -5.31 -12.08 3.65
N LEU A 113 -6.32 -12.04 4.52
CA LEU A 113 -7.24 -13.16 4.74
C LEU A 113 -7.99 -13.53 3.46
N ILE A 114 -8.49 -12.56 2.69
CA ILE A 114 -9.16 -12.83 1.41
C ILE A 114 -8.21 -13.52 0.43
N VAL A 115 -6.98 -13.03 0.27
CA VAL A 115 -6.01 -13.63 -0.66
C VAL A 115 -5.61 -15.06 -0.22
N LEU A 116 -5.54 -15.31 1.09
CA LEU A 116 -5.12 -16.59 1.64
C LEU A 116 -6.25 -17.61 1.80
N LEU A 117 -7.49 -17.19 2.06
CA LEU A 117 -8.59 -18.11 2.42
C LEU A 117 -9.65 -18.20 1.33
N HIS A 118 -9.92 -17.11 0.61
CA HIS A 118 -10.95 -17.12 -0.43
C HIS A 118 -10.43 -17.83 -1.69
N ARG A 119 -10.89 -19.07 -1.90
CA ARG A 119 -10.46 -19.96 -3.00
C ARG A 119 -10.53 -19.29 -4.39
N PRO A 120 -11.62 -18.61 -4.79
CA PRO A 120 -11.68 -17.92 -6.08
C PRO A 120 -10.60 -16.84 -6.25
N SER A 121 -10.34 -16.03 -5.22
CA SER A 121 -9.29 -15.00 -5.23
C SER A 121 -7.91 -15.63 -5.38
N LYS A 122 -7.62 -16.67 -4.61
CA LYS A 122 -6.35 -17.41 -4.67
C LYS A 122 -6.13 -18.02 -6.05
N MET A 123 -7.14 -18.64 -6.64
CA MET A 123 -7.07 -19.22 -7.99
C MET A 123 -6.83 -18.16 -9.05
N TYR A 124 -7.55 -17.04 -8.98
CA TYR A 124 -7.36 -15.91 -9.90
C TYR A 124 -5.91 -15.40 -9.89
N LEU A 125 -5.33 -15.22 -8.69
CA LEU A 125 -3.96 -14.72 -8.52
C LEU A 125 -2.87 -15.75 -8.82
N LYS A 126 -3.18 -17.05 -8.85
CA LYS A 126 -2.24 -18.12 -9.20
C LYS A 126 -2.30 -18.48 -10.69
N ARG A 127 -3.30 -17.99 -11.41
CA ARG A 127 -3.45 -18.24 -12.83
C ARG A 127 -2.27 -17.61 -13.56
N LYS A 128 -1.33 -18.45 -14.01
CA LYS A 128 -0.35 -18.04 -15.02
C LYS A 128 -1.14 -17.76 -16.29
N ASP A 129 -1.01 -16.57 -16.86
CA ASP A 129 -1.52 -16.31 -18.20
C ASP A 129 -0.77 -17.29 -19.12
N THR A 130 -1.45 -18.35 -19.56
CA THR A 130 -0.97 -19.35 -20.53
C THR A 130 -0.86 -18.71 -21.91
N LEU A 131 0.04 -17.75 -22.05
CA LEU A 131 0.26 -16.97 -23.27
C LEU A 131 1.75 -16.78 -23.57
N SER A 132 2.59 -17.74 -23.19
CA SER A 132 4.02 -17.72 -23.52
C SER A 132 4.55 -19.04 -24.12
N MET A 133 3.69 -19.97 -24.51
CA MET A 133 4.11 -21.18 -25.24
C MET A 133 2.95 -21.66 -26.13
N MET A 134 2.85 -21.08 -27.31
CA MET A 134 2.47 -21.84 -28.50
C MET A 134 3.62 -21.65 -29.51
N PRO A 135 3.96 -22.74 -30.23
CA PRO A 135 5.32 -23.13 -30.63
C PRO A 135 6.00 -22.17 -31.63
#